data_AF-A0A919TIR7-F1
#
_entry.id   AF-A0A919TIR7-F1
#
_cell.length_a   1.000
_cell.length_b   1.000
_cell.length_c   1.000
_cell.angle_alpha   90.00
_cell.angle_beta   90.00
_cell.angle_gamma   90.00
#
_symmetry.space_group_name_H-M   'P 1'
#
loop_
_entity.id
_entity.type
_entity.pdbx_description
1 polymer ?
#
loop_
_entity_poly.entity_id
_entity_poly.type
_entity_poly.pdbx_seq_one_letter_code
_entity_poly.pdbx_strand_id
1 'polypeptide(L)'
;MTIVARRIFNDRVALDREGVAAHTGTARTTVLNWIQQRARFGFPDAFTDASGREWFWADDIDAFHTAHKAAKLAILTEVDRSGDPNELVTSGEAARILGYSSYRNLPDELTEHPDDVEILSDGRRRRFWYRRTVWAHADARTGRQSTGHAPRTTGPRKPHPYANDPRLQAAADLLAEARAAGRDRRGLGAELARRLGIVPRTARRLLSAAEGDQPG
;
A
#
# COMPACT_ATOMS: atom_id res chain seq x y z
N MET A 1 -8.32 20.67 26.18
CA MET A 1 -6.91 20.45 26.60
C MET A 1 -6.02 20.94 25.48
N THR A 2 -5.19 21.96 25.74
CA THR A 2 -4.28 22.52 24.73
C THR A 2 -3.21 21.48 24.43
N ILE A 3 -3.25 20.87 23.24
CA ILE A 3 -2.21 19.95 22.80
C ILE A 3 -1.01 20.82 22.40
N VAL A 4 -0.02 20.89 23.28
CA VAL A 4 1.20 21.65 23.03
C VAL A 4 2.09 20.83 22.11
N ALA A 5 2.03 21.12 20.81
CA ALA A 5 2.78 20.39 19.79
C ALA A 5 4.30 20.68 19.83
N ARG A 6 4.70 21.85 20.34
CA ARG A 6 6.08 22.35 20.34
C ARG A 6 6.39 23.10 21.62
N ARG A 7 7.59 22.91 22.18
CA ARG A 7 8.06 23.58 23.40
C ARG A 7 9.57 23.82 23.36
N ILE A 8 10.05 24.83 24.08
CA ILE A 8 11.48 25.08 24.25
C ILE A 8 11.93 24.50 25.60
N PHE A 9 13.03 23.75 25.58
CA PHE A 9 13.72 23.22 26.74
C PHE A 9 15.21 23.54 26.59
N ASN A 10 15.81 24.26 27.55
CA ASN A 10 17.23 24.63 27.53
C ASN A 10 17.67 25.22 26.17
N ASP A 11 16.92 26.22 25.67
CA ASP A 11 17.12 26.89 24.38
C ASP A 11 17.03 26.00 23.12
N ARG A 12 16.66 24.74 23.28
CA ARG A 12 16.39 23.80 22.17
C ARG A 12 14.90 23.56 22.02
N VAL A 13 14.47 23.39 20.77
CA VAL A 13 13.08 23.11 20.44
C VAL A 13 12.83 21.62 20.52
N ALA A 14 11.79 21.24 21.25
CA ALA A 14 11.24 19.89 21.27
C ALA A 14 9.80 19.85 20.76
N LEU A 15 9.44 18.72 20.18
CA LEU A 15 8.15 18.40 19.58
C LEU A 15 7.52 17.23 20.32
N ASP A 16 6.21 17.29 20.56
CA ASP A 16 5.47 16.09 20.94
C ASP A 16 5.12 15.27 19.69
N ARG A 17 4.40 14.15 19.85
CA ARG A 17 4.05 13.27 18.71
C ARG A 17 3.22 13.98 17.63
N GLU A 18 2.36 14.92 18.01
CA GLU A 18 1.60 15.74 17.04
C GLU A 18 2.51 16.78 16.38
N GLY A 19 3.42 17.37 17.17
CA GLY A 19 4.46 18.25 16.67
C GLY A 19 5.34 17.61 15.61
N VAL A 20 5.79 16.37 15.83
CA VAL A 20 6.58 15.62 14.84
C VAL A 20 5.78 15.39 13.56
N ALA A 21 4.50 15.01 13.66
CA ALA A 21 3.62 14.81 12.51
C ALA A 21 3.45 16.10 11.69
N ALA A 22 3.12 17.21 12.35
CA ALA A 22 2.97 18.52 11.71
C ALA A 22 4.30 19.02 11.11
N HIS A 23 5.41 18.86 11.82
CA HIS A 23 6.74 19.34 11.42
C HIS A 23 7.29 18.58 10.21
N THR A 24 7.09 17.26 10.17
CA THR A 24 7.54 16.42 9.04
C THR A 24 6.53 16.34 7.89
N GLY A 25 5.30 16.83 8.09
CA GLY A 25 4.20 16.68 7.15
C GLY A 25 3.71 15.24 7.02
N THR A 26 3.94 14.39 8.03
CA THR A 26 3.53 12.98 8.02
C THR A 26 2.31 12.72 8.88
N ALA A 27 1.59 11.63 8.59
CA ALA A 27 0.45 11.25 9.42
C ALA A 27 0.93 10.81 10.81
N ARG A 28 0.17 11.17 11.85
CA ARG A 28 0.44 10.76 13.24
C ARG A 28 0.61 9.25 13.41
N THR A 29 -0.18 8.46 12.69
CA THR A 29 -0.07 6.99 12.71
C THR A 29 1.28 6.50 12.19
N THR A 30 1.86 7.18 11.20
CA THR A 30 3.21 6.92 10.70
C THR A 30 4.26 7.22 11.76
N VAL A 31 4.13 8.35 12.47
CA VAL A 31 5.01 8.69 13.60
C VAL A 31 4.95 7.64 14.70
N LEU A 32 3.76 7.17 15.06
CA LEU A 32 3.61 6.07 16.04
C LEU A 32 4.29 4.78 15.58
N ASN A 33 4.21 4.45 14.30
CA ASN A 33 4.90 3.29 13.75
C ASN A 33 6.43 3.46 13.78
N TRP A 34 6.95 4.66 13.51
CA TRP A 34 8.37 4.95 13.64
C TRP A 34 8.86 4.79 15.09
N ILE A 35 8.08 5.29 16.06
CA ILE A 35 8.38 5.12 17.49
C ILE A 35 8.35 3.64 17.87
N GLN A 36 7.31 2.90 17.48
CA GLN A 36 7.17 1.47 17.81
C GLN A 36 8.32 0.63 17.22
N GLN A 37 8.79 0.98 16.03
CA GLN A 37 9.86 0.28 15.32
C GLN A 37 11.14 1.11 15.28
N ARG A 38 11.46 1.83 16.36
CA ARG A 38 12.57 2.80 16.37
C ARG A 38 13.90 2.20 15.97
N ALA A 39 14.21 0.99 16.44
CA ALA A 39 15.45 0.29 16.14
C ALA A 39 15.58 -0.05 14.65
N ARG A 40 14.45 -0.31 13.99
CA ARG A 40 14.40 -0.59 12.54
C ARG A 40 14.59 0.68 11.73
N PHE A 41 13.96 1.79 12.14
CA PHE A 41 13.94 3.02 11.36
C PHE A 41 15.06 4.00 11.72
N GLY A 42 15.75 3.80 12.85
CA GLY A 42 16.69 4.78 13.41
C GLY A 42 15.97 6.02 13.96
N PHE A 43 14.75 5.87 14.49
CA PHE A 43 13.98 7.00 15.00
C PHE A 43 14.57 7.54 16.31
N PRO A 44 14.72 8.87 16.49
CA PRO A 44 15.40 9.47 17.64
C PRO A 44 14.82 9.06 18.99
N ASP A 45 15.66 9.13 20.03
CA ASP A 45 15.23 8.93 21.41
C ASP A 45 14.34 10.06 21.91
N ALA A 46 13.35 9.69 22.73
CA ALA A 46 12.46 10.65 23.39
C ALA A 46 13.03 10.97 24.77
N PHE A 47 12.78 12.18 25.25
CA PHE A 47 12.92 12.50 26.67
C PHE A 47 11.56 12.81 27.26
N THR A 48 11.45 12.66 28.58
CA THR A 48 10.19 12.89 29.30
C THR A 48 10.30 14.16 30.14
N ASP A 49 9.27 15.01 30.11
CA ASP A 49 9.22 16.15 31.02
C ASP A 49 8.69 15.77 32.41
N ALA A 50 8.66 16.73 33.33
CA ALA A 50 8.16 16.53 34.69
C ALA A 50 6.68 16.07 34.76
N SER A 51 5.91 16.20 33.67
CA SER A 51 4.52 15.74 33.58
C SER A 51 4.37 14.32 33.04
N GLY A 52 5.48 13.66 32.67
CA GLY A 52 5.44 12.33 32.05
C GLY A 52 5.20 12.37 30.54
N ARG A 53 5.21 13.54 29.90
CA ARG A 53 5.02 13.66 28.45
C ARG A 53 6.33 13.45 27.71
N GLU A 54 6.28 12.66 26.64
CA GLU A 54 7.39 12.45 25.72
C GLU A 54 7.57 13.62 24.75
N TRP A 55 8.84 13.97 24.53
CA TRP A 55 9.32 15.03 23.67
C TRP A 55 10.50 14.55 22.83
N PHE A 56 10.59 15.05 21.60
CA PHE A 56 11.66 14.76 20.64
C PHE A 56 12.31 16.06 20.21
N TRP A 57 13.64 16.13 20.15
CA TRP A 57 14.31 17.34 19.67
C TRP A 57 14.05 17.55 18.18
N ALA A 58 13.73 18.79 17.79
CA ALA A 58 13.33 19.11 16.43
C ALA A 58 14.47 18.88 15.41
N ASP A 59 15.70 19.18 15.78
CA ASP A 59 16.92 18.95 15.00
C ASP A 59 17.18 17.45 14.77
N ASP A 60 17.02 16.62 15.79
CA ASP A 60 17.13 15.16 15.66
C ASP A 60 16.04 14.59 14.73
N ILE A 61 14.83 15.15 14.80
CA ILE A 61 13.71 14.79 13.90
C ILE A 61 14.01 15.21 12.47
N ASP A 62 14.59 16.40 12.23
CA ASP A 62 14.99 16.86 10.91
C ASP A 62 16.09 15.97 10.30
N ALA A 63 17.10 15.63 11.10
CA ALA A 63 18.18 14.72 10.69
C ALA A 63 17.62 13.33 10.32
N PHE A 64 16.79 12.75 11.20
CA PHE A 64 16.11 11.48 10.94
C PHE A 64 15.27 11.55 9.66
N HIS A 65 14.44 12.58 9.51
CA HIS A 65 13.49 12.66 8.40
C HIS A 65 14.21 12.81 7.05
N THR A 66 15.30 13.59 7.03
CA THR A 66 16.17 13.74 5.86
C THR A 66 16.81 12.42 5.47
N ALA A 67 17.45 11.73 6.43
CA ALA A 67 18.06 10.42 6.19
C ALA A 67 17.04 9.35 5.79
N HIS A 68 15.87 9.34 6.43
CA HIS A 68 14.77 8.43 6.13
C HIS A 68 14.23 8.64 4.71
N LYS A 69 14.09 9.89 4.26
CA LYS A 69 13.72 10.22 2.88
C LYS A 69 14.79 9.76 1.89
N ALA A 70 16.06 10.02 2.16
CA ALA A 70 17.16 9.60 1.29
C ALA A 70 17.25 8.07 1.16
N ALA A 71 17.17 7.34 2.28
CA ALA A 71 17.17 5.88 2.28
C ALA A 71 15.94 5.31 1.55
N LYS A 72 14.77 5.90 1.77
CA LYS A 72 13.55 5.52 1.05
C LYS A 72 13.67 5.78 -0.45
N LEU A 73 14.26 6.90 -0.86
CA LEU A 73 14.52 7.22 -2.27
C LEU A 73 15.48 6.21 -2.91
N ALA A 74 16.56 5.86 -2.22
CA ALA A 74 17.56 4.88 -2.67
C ALA A 74 16.98 3.48 -2.86
N ILE A 75 16.06 3.04 -1.99
CA ILE A 75 15.37 1.74 -2.13
C ILE A 75 14.31 1.79 -3.24
N LEU A 76 13.61 2.92 -3.39
CA LEU A 76 12.48 3.02 -4.30
C LEU A 76 12.88 3.20 -5.77
N THR A 77 14.09 3.71 -6.05
CA THR A 77 14.44 4.09 -7.42
C THR A 77 15.87 3.69 -7.77
N GLU A 78 16.04 2.47 -8.25
CA GLU A 78 17.18 2.15 -9.11
C GLU A 78 16.92 2.83 -10.46
N VAL A 79 17.37 4.08 -10.59
CA VAL A 79 17.30 4.85 -11.84
C VAL A 79 18.51 4.48 -12.67
N ASP A 80 18.31 4.07 -13.93
CA ASP A 80 19.41 3.94 -14.88
C ASP A 80 19.96 5.33 -15.24
N ARG A 81 21.18 5.64 -14.76
CA ARG A 81 21.91 6.90 -15.03
C ARG A 81 22.92 6.80 -16.17
N SER A 82 22.95 5.68 -16.90
CA SER A 82 23.81 5.54 -18.08
C SER A 82 23.28 6.38 -19.27
N GLY A 83 24.09 6.57 -20.32
CA GLY A 83 23.67 7.24 -21.56
C GLY A 83 23.88 8.76 -21.58
N ASP A 84 23.66 9.37 -22.74
CA ASP A 84 23.85 10.81 -22.96
C ASP A 84 22.66 11.60 -22.37
N PRO A 85 22.89 12.58 -21.47
CA PRO A 85 21.84 13.44 -20.92
C PRO A 85 20.93 14.10 -21.97
N ASN A 86 21.44 14.34 -23.18
CA ASN A 86 20.78 15.01 -24.29
C ASN A 86 20.18 14.05 -25.32
N GLU A 87 20.25 12.74 -25.09
CA GLU A 87 19.57 11.75 -25.92
C GLU A 87 18.06 11.79 -25.66
N LEU A 88 17.28 11.87 -26.75
CA LEU A 88 15.82 11.74 -26.68
C LEU A 88 15.45 10.25 -26.55
N VAL A 89 14.69 9.94 -25.50
CA VAL A 89 14.20 8.60 -25.20
C VAL A 89 12.69 8.52 -25.34
N THR A 90 12.22 7.37 -25.80
CA THR A 90 10.79 7.07 -25.96
C THR A 90 10.12 6.78 -24.62
N SER A 91 8.79 6.72 -24.58
CA SER A 91 8.05 6.34 -23.34
C SER A 91 8.47 4.97 -22.79
N GLY A 92 8.82 4.02 -23.65
CA GLY A 92 9.30 2.70 -23.23
C GLY A 92 10.67 2.75 -22.55
N GLU A 93 11.55 3.60 -23.04
CA GLU A 93 12.89 3.82 -22.47
C GLU A 93 12.82 4.66 -21.19
N ALA A 94 12.03 5.73 -21.18
CA ALA A 94 11.77 6.52 -19.98
C ALA A 94 11.25 5.62 -18.84
N ALA A 95 10.35 4.68 -19.14
CA ALA A 95 9.87 3.71 -18.15
C ALA A 95 10.99 2.80 -17.62
N ARG A 96 11.84 2.26 -18.50
CA ARG A 96 13.00 1.46 -18.09
C ARG A 96 13.98 2.27 -17.22
N ILE A 97 14.29 3.50 -17.63
CA ILE A 97 15.18 4.42 -16.88
C ILE A 97 14.65 4.64 -15.46
N LEU A 98 13.33 4.75 -15.31
CA LEU A 98 12.65 5.00 -14.04
C LEU A 98 12.32 3.74 -13.25
N GLY A 99 12.66 2.54 -13.75
CA GLY A 99 12.40 1.26 -13.10
C GLY A 99 10.97 0.73 -13.23
N TYR A 100 10.15 1.24 -14.16
CA TYR A 100 8.80 0.75 -14.42
C TYR A 100 8.80 -0.43 -15.40
N SER A 101 7.95 -1.42 -15.13
CA SER A 101 7.74 -2.58 -16.01
C SER A 101 7.01 -2.25 -17.33
N SER A 102 6.35 -1.09 -17.41
CA SER A 102 5.59 -0.68 -18.58
C SER A 102 5.53 0.85 -18.69
N TYR A 103 5.55 1.36 -19.93
CA TYR A 103 5.36 2.79 -20.23
C TYR A 103 4.00 3.32 -19.77
N ARG A 104 3.01 2.44 -19.57
CA ARG A 104 1.69 2.83 -19.06
C ARG A 104 1.71 3.26 -17.58
N ASN A 105 2.79 2.93 -16.87
CA ASN A 105 2.99 3.31 -15.47
C ASN A 105 3.82 4.59 -15.35
N LEU A 106 4.11 5.28 -16.46
CA LEU A 106 4.76 6.57 -16.39
C LEU A 106 3.84 7.56 -15.63
N PRO A 107 4.40 8.41 -14.77
CA PRO A 107 3.63 9.44 -14.09
C PRO A 107 2.98 10.40 -15.09
N ASP A 108 1.79 10.88 -14.74
CA ASP A 108 1.04 11.83 -15.57
C ASP A 108 1.84 13.13 -15.72
N GLU A 109 2.50 13.59 -14.65
CA GLU A 109 3.30 14.82 -14.67
C GLU A 109 4.46 14.75 -15.68
N LEU A 110 5.02 13.55 -15.90
CA LEU A 110 6.03 13.35 -16.94
C LEU A 110 5.39 13.22 -18.33
N THR A 111 4.26 12.50 -18.41
CA THR A 111 3.56 12.21 -19.67
C THR A 111 2.96 13.47 -20.32
N GLU A 112 2.54 14.43 -19.50
CA GLU A 112 1.98 15.71 -19.92
C GLU A 112 3.03 16.70 -20.43
N HIS A 113 4.31 16.51 -20.09
CA HIS A 113 5.39 17.44 -20.40
C HIS A 113 6.55 16.76 -21.15
N PRO A 114 6.32 16.30 -22.40
CA PRO A 114 7.39 15.79 -23.25
C PRO A 114 8.29 16.91 -23.77
N ASP A 115 9.57 16.60 -23.95
CA ASP A 115 10.53 17.51 -24.58
C ASP A 115 10.34 17.58 -26.09
N ASP A 116 9.87 16.48 -26.71
CA ASP A 116 9.54 16.43 -28.13
C ASP A 116 8.35 15.51 -28.42
N VAL A 117 7.63 15.80 -29.51
CA VAL A 117 6.46 15.04 -29.95
C VAL A 117 6.49 14.84 -31.47
N GLU A 118 6.56 13.58 -31.87
CA GLU A 118 6.42 13.16 -33.27
C GLU A 118 4.97 12.76 -33.55
N ILE A 119 4.41 13.24 -34.66
CA ILE A 119 3.09 12.82 -35.15
C ILE A 119 3.29 11.74 -36.21
N LEU A 120 2.79 10.54 -35.93
CA LEU A 120 2.84 9.41 -36.86
C LEU A 120 1.82 9.59 -37.98
N SER A 121 2.02 8.84 -39.07
CA SER A 121 1.15 8.84 -40.25
C SER A 121 -0.31 8.44 -39.95
N ASP A 122 -0.57 7.78 -38.82
CA ASP A 122 -1.91 7.43 -38.34
C ASP A 122 -2.54 8.48 -37.41
N GLY A 123 -1.89 9.64 -37.24
CA GLY A 123 -2.30 10.73 -36.37
C GLY A 123 -1.97 10.51 -34.89
N ARG A 124 -1.34 9.39 -34.51
CA ARG A 124 -0.92 9.16 -33.13
C ARG A 124 0.29 10.01 -32.78
N ARG A 125 0.33 10.45 -31.52
CA ARG A 125 1.44 11.23 -30.98
C ARG A 125 2.41 10.32 -30.25
N ARG A 126 3.67 10.29 -30.69
CA ARG A 126 4.78 9.67 -29.98
C ARG A 126 5.53 10.74 -29.21
N ARG A 127 5.72 10.49 -27.91
CA ARG A 127 6.36 11.43 -26.98
C ARG A 127 7.79 11.02 -26.72
N PHE A 128 8.65 12.02 -26.56
CA PHE A 128 10.07 11.86 -26.25
C PHE A 128 10.48 12.81 -25.11
N TRP A 129 11.48 12.38 -24.36
CA TRP A 129 12.09 13.15 -23.28
C TRP A 129 13.60 13.05 -23.39
N TYR A 130 14.32 14.09 -23.00
CA TYR A 130 15.75 13.95 -22.77
C TYR A 130 16.00 13.05 -21.55
N ARG A 131 17.07 12.25 -21.56
CA ARG A 131 17.47 11.47 -20.38
C ARG A 131 17.59 12.34 -19.13
N ARG A 132 18.15 13.56 -19.26
CA ARG A 132 18.23 14.54 -18.17
C ARG A 132 16.86 14.94 -17.59
N THR A 133 15.82 15.04 -18.42
CA THR A 133 14.46 15.38 -17.99
C THR A 133 13.87 14.22 -17.19
N VAL A 134 14.07 12.99 -17.67
CA VAL A 134 13.64 11.78 -16.96
C VAL A 134 14.35 11.64 -15.61
N TRP A 135 15.64 11.91 -15.53
CA TRP A 135 16.39 11.90 -14.26
C TRP A 135 15.97 13.01 -13.32
N ALA A 136 15.79 14.24 -13.81
CA ALA A 136 15.30 15.35 -13.00
C ALA A 136 13.92 15.04 -12.42
N HIS A 137 13.04 14.40 -13.20
CA HIS A 137 11.77 13.91 -12.70
C HIS A 137 11.95 12.83 -11.62
N ALA A 138 12.91 11.91 -11.78
CA ALA A 138 13.22 10.92 -10.76
C ALA A 138 13.72 11.55 -9.45
N ASP A 139 14.59 12.56 -9.55
CA ASP A 139 15.16 13.30 -8.42
C ASP A 139 14.12 14.16 -7.69
N ALA A 140 13.12 14.67 -8.41
CA ALA A 140 12.02 15.45 -7.85
C ALA A 140 10.96 14.62 -7.10
N ARG A 141 11.05 13.27 -7.11
CA ARG A 141 10.07 12.40 -6.44
C ARG A 141 10.13 12.57 -4.92
N THR A 142 9.12 13.23 -4.35
CA THR A 142 8.97 13.41 -2.89
C THR A 142 8.22 12.26 -2.20
N GLY A 143 7.83 11.21 -2.93
CA GLY A 143 7.06 10.10 -2.38
C GLY A 143 6.65 9.05 -3.41
N ARG A 144 5.97 8.00 -2.91
CA ARG A 144 5.58 6.80 -3.64
C ARG A 144 4.58 7.12 -4.77
N GLN A 145 5.05 7.31 -5.99
CA GLN A 145 4.29 6.88 -7.17
C GLN A 145 4.45 5.36 -7.23
N SER A 146 3.43 4.63 -6.78
CA SER A 146 3.47 3.17 -6.68
C SER A 146 3.86 2.57 -8.04
N THR A 147 5.00 1.89 -8.13
CA THR A 147 5.47 1.06 -9.27
C THR A 147 4.60 -0.18 -9.50
N GLY A 148 3.28 -0.06 -9.30
CA GLY A 148 2.39 -1.19 -9.08
C GLY A 148 2.67 -1.87 -7.73
N HIS A 149 1.74 -2.70 -7.28
CA HIS A 149 2.09 -3.66 -6.25
C HIS A 149 3.05 -4.67 -6.88
N ALA A 150 4.15 -5.01 -6.20
CA ALA A 150 4.83 -6.27 -6.47
C ALA A 150 3.75 -7.37 -6.53
N PRO A 151 3.81 -8.31 -7.49
CA PRO A 151 2.81 -9.37 -7.58
C PRO A 151 2.70 -9.98 -6.19
N ARG A 152 1.54 -9.79 -5.57
CA ARG A 152 1.28 -10.38 -4.26
C ARG A 152 1.36 -11.87 -4.53
N THR A 153 2.49 -12.49 -4.16
CA THR A 153 2.59 -13.93 -4.07
C THR A 153 1.39 -14.29 -3.23
N THR A 154 0.40 -14.94 -3.86
CA THR A 154 -0.78 -15.37 -3.15
C THR A 154 -0.25 -16.46 -2.26
N GLY A 155 0.17 -16.07 -1.05
CA GLY A 155 0.48 -17.01 0.00
C GLY A 155 -0.67 -18.02 0.09
N PRO A 156 -0.38 -19.24 0.54
CA PRO A 156 -1.37 -20.32 0.57
C PRO A 156 -2.68 -19.75 1.09
N ARG A 157 -3.76 -19.91 0.29
CA ARG A 157 -5.10 -19.40 0.62
C ARG A 157 -5.33 -19.74 2.09
N LYS A 158 -5.57 -18.73 2.93
CA LYS A 158 -5.97 -18.99 4.31
C LYS A 158 -7.13 -20.00 4.25
N PRO A 159 -7.07 -21.11 5.00
CA PRO A 159 -8.15 -22.09 5.00
C PRO A 159 -9.47 -21.36 5.20
N HIS A 160 -10.49 -21.75 4.43
CA HIS A 160 -11.80 -21.14 4.57
C HIS A 160 -12.21 -21.20 6.05
N PRO A 161 -12.83 -20.16 6.64
CA PRO A 161 -13.12 -20.09 8.09
C PRO A 161 -13.92 -21.28 8.66
N TYR A 162 -14.44 -22.14 7.81
CA TYR A 162 -15.23 -23.33 8.16
C TYR A 162 -14.62 -24.64 7.64
N ALA A 163 -13.38 -24.67 7.12
CA ALA A 163 -12.79 -25.86 6.48
C ALA A 163 -12.80 -27.13 7.36
N ASN A 164 -12.87 -26.97 8.68
CA ASN A 164 -12.98 -28.06 9.65
C ASN A 164 -14.28 -27.99 10.47
N ASP A 165 -15.31 -27.30 9.98
CA ASP A 165 -16.59 -27.15 10.68
C ASP A 165 -17.49 -28.36 10.40
N PRO A 166 -17.87 -29.18 11.41
CA PRO A 166 -18.70 -30.36 11.21
C PRO A 166 -20.09 -30.03 10.61
N ARG A 167 -20.52 -28.76 10.68
CA ARG A 167 -21.76 -28.29 10.07
C ARG A 167 -21.70 -28.18 8.54
N LEU A 168 -20.51 -28.24 7.93
CA LEU A 168 -20.37 -28.29 6.47
C LEU A 168 -20.93 -29.60 5.90
N GLN A 169 -20.77 -30.72 6.60
CA GLN A 169 -21.33 -32.00 6.14
C GLN A 169 -22.85 -31.93 6.05
N ALA A 170 -23.52 -31.43 7.10
CA ALA A 170 -24.97 -31.22 7.09
C ALA A 170 -25.44 -30.25 5.99
N ALA A 171 -24.62 -29.27 5.62
CA ALA A 171 -24.89 -28.38 4.50
C ALA A 171 -24.74 -29.09 3.14
N ALA A 172 -23.72 -29.94 2.98
CA ALA A 172 -23.49 -30.74 1.78
C ALA A 172 -24.60 -31.78 1.58
N ASP A 173 -24.99 -32.49 2.65
CA ASP A 173 -26.07 -33.48 2.64
C ASP A 173 -27.40 -32.82 2.23
N LEU A 174 -27.71 -31.65 2.79
CA LEU A 174 -28.91 -30.90 2.41
C LEU A 174 -28.91 -30.47 0.94
N LEU A 175 -27.75 -30.08 0.40
CA LEU A 175 -27.62 -29.76 -1.03
C LEU A 175 -27.80 -31.00 -1.91
N ALA A 176 -27.26 -32.15 -1.51
CA ALA A 176 -27.45 -33.42 -2.20
C ALA A 176 -28.91 -33.88 -2.18
N GLU A 177 -29.59 -33.82 -1.02
CA GLU A 177 -31.02 -34.09 -0.87
C GLU A 177 -31.87 -33.16 -1.76
N ALA A 178 -31.52 -31.87 -1.84
CA ALA A 178 -32.23 -30.92 -2.68
C ALA A 178 -32.06 -31.25 -4.17
N ARG A 179 -30.83 -31.56 -4.61
CA ARG A 179 -30.54 -31.96 -6.01
C ARG A 179 -31.25 -33.25 -6.40
N ALA A 180 -31.20 -34.28 -5.56
CA ALA A 180 -31.88 -35.55 -5.80
C ALA A 180 -33.41 -35.38 -5.90
N ALA A 181 -33.97 -34.44 -5.15
CA ALA A 181 -35.39 -34.10 -5.18
C ALA A 181 -35.77 -33.06 -6.25
N GLY A 182 -34.83 -32.62 -7.10
CA GLY A 182 -35.05 -31.57 -8.10
C GLY A 182 -35.45 -30.20 -7.52
N ARG A 183 -35.15 -29.95 -6.24
CA ARG A 183 -35.49 -28.71 -5.53
C ARG A 183 -34.43 -27.65 -5.75
N ASP A 184 -34.88 -26.40 -5.90
CA ASP A 184 -33.99 -25.26 -6.01
C ASP A 184 -33.38 -24.87 -4.65
N ARG A 185 -32.43 -23.93 -4.68
CA ARG A 185 -31.71 -23.47 -3.48
C ARG A 185 -32.55 -22.56 -2.58
N ARG A 186 -33.76 -22.15 -2.99
CA ARG A 186 -34.57 -21.20 -2.23
C ARG A 186 -35.06 -21.87 -0.96
N GLY A 187 -34.95 -21.16 0.17
CA GLY A 187 -35.38 -21.67 1.47
C GLY A 187 -34.38 -22.61 2.19
N LEU A 188 -33.42 -23.23 1.50
CA LEU A 188 -32.45 -24.16 2.11
C LEU A 188 -31.63 -23.51 3.25
N GLY A 189 -31.31 -22.22 3.14
CA GLY A 189 -30.61 -21.50 4.21
C GLY A 189 -31.44 -21.33 5.49
N ALA A 190 -32.77 -21.21 5.38
CA ALA A 190 -33.65 -21.15 6.54
C ALA A 190 -33.91 -22.55 7.11
N GLU A 191 -33.96 -23.56 6.25
CA GLU A 191 -34.07 -24.96 6.66
C GLU A 191 -32.84 -25.43 7.43
N LEU A 192 -31.63 -25.20 6.89
CA LEU A 192 -30.38 -25.54 7.56
C LEU A 192 -30.23 -24.78 8.89
N ALA A 193 -30.66 -23.52 8.94
CA ALA A 193 -30.67 -22.72 10.17
C ALA A 193 -31.53 -23.36 11.26
N ARG A 194 -32.72 -23.85 10.92
CA ARG A 194 -33.60 -24.58 11.85
C ARG A 194 -32.99 -25.92 12.26
N ARG A 195 -32.47 -26.70 11.29
CA ARG A 195 -31.86 -28.02 11.55
C ARG A 195 -30.68 -27.93 12.53
N LEU A 196 -29.87 -26.87 12.43
CA LEU A 196 -28.64 -26.72 13.24
C LEU A 196 -28.76 -25.73 14.41
N GLY A 197 -29.91 -25.10 14.60
CA GLY A 197 -30.10 -24.08 15.65
C GLY A 197 -29.20 -22.85 15.48
N ILE A 198 -28.87 -22.48 14.25
CA ILE A 198 -27.95 -21.36 13.94
C ILE A 198 -28.67 -20.21 13.24
N VAL A 199 -28.05 -19.03 13.24
CA VAL A 199 -28.61 -17.87 12.54
C VAL A 199 -28.65 -18.10 11.01
N PRO A 200 -29.71 -17.64 10.30
CA PRO A 200 -29.86 -17.83 8.86
C PRO A 200 -28.68 -17.33 8.01
N ARG A 201 -27.99 -16.29 8.48
CA ARG A 201 -26.79 -15.75 7.81
C ARG A 201 -25.62 -16.74 7.85
N THR A 202 -25.43 -17.46 8.94
CA THR A 202 -24.38 -18.48 9.08
C THR A 202 -24.71 -19.72 8.26
N ALA A 203 -25.97 -20.16 8.27
CA ALA A 203 -26.43 -21.27 7.43
C ALA A 203 -26.20 -21.02 5.93
N ARG A 204 -26.52 -19.80 5.43
CA ARG A 204 -26.24 -19.43 4.03
C ARG A 204 -24.74 -19.46 3.68
N ARG A 205 -23.88 -19.09 4.62
CA ARG A 205 -22.42 -19.13 4.44
C ARG A 205 -21.91 -20.57 4.38
N LEU A 206 -22.43 -21.46 5.23
CA LEU A 206 -22.09 -22.90 5.19
C LEU A 206 -22.52 -23.55 3.88
N LEU A 207 -23.73 -23.26 3.38
CA LEU A 207 -24.19 -23.74 2.06
C LEU A 207 -23.34 -23.22 0.89
N SER A 208 -22.76 -22.03 1.02
CA SER A 208 -21.91 -21.46 -0.05
C SER A 208 -20.50 -22.05 0.02
N ALA A 209 -20.01 -22.32 1.23
CA ALA A 209 -18.73 -22.97 1.46
C ALA A 209 -18.74 -24.44 1.00
N ALA A 210 -19.78 -25.20 1.35
CA ALA A 210 -19.92 -26.62 0.96
C ALA A 210 -20.03 -26.81 -0.57
N GLU A 211 -20.53 -25.82 -1.30
CA GLU A 211 -20.64 -25.86 -2.75
C GLU A 211 -19.32 -25.52 -3.45
N GLY A 212 -18.53 -24.61 -2.86
CA GLY A 212 -17.20 -24.25 -3.37
C GLY A 212 -16.09 -25.27 -3.07
N ASP A 213 -16.34 -26.23 -2.17
CA ASP A 213 -15.39 -27.26 -1.74
C ASP A 213 -15.65 -28.64 -2.40
N GLN A 214 -16.63 -28.74 -3.30
CA GLN A 214 -16.84 -29.95 -4.10
C GLN A 214 -15.69 -30.09 -5.11
N PRO A 215 -14.94 -31.20 -5.12
CA PRO A 215 -14.00 -31.48 -6.19
C PRO A 215 -14.80 -31.68 -7.49
N GLY A 216 -14.45 -30.91 -8.52
CA GLY A 216 -14.90 -31.17 -9.90
C GLY A 216 -14.19 -32.38 -10.49
#